data_AF-A0A3S1AH55-F1
#
_entry.id   AF-A0A3S1AH55-F1
#
_cell.length_a   1.000
_cell.length_b   1.000
_cell.length_c   1.000
_cell.angle_alpha   90.00
_cell.angle_beta   90.00
_cell.angle_gamma   90.00
#
_symmetry.space_group_name_H-M   'P 1'
#
loop_
_entity.id
_entity.type
_entity.pdbx_description
1 polymer ?
#
loop_
_entity_poly.entity_id
_entity_poly.type
_entity_poly.pdbx_seq_one_letter_code
_entity_poly.pdbx_strand_id
1 'polypeptide(L)'
;MAYIPNGKVIGLSKIARICEMYARRLQVQERLTLQIADALQGLLKPQGVAVVVEATHMCMVMRSVQKPGSWTVTSAMRGVFSEDARTREEFMNLVRHNSNFR
;
A
#
# COMPACT_ATOMS: atom_id res chain seq x y z
N MET A 1 0.12 -5.07 -1.65
CA MET A 1 -1.17 -5.03 -0.91
C MET A 1 -1.52 -6.44 -0.49
N ALA A 2 -2.05 -6.63 0.71
CA ALA A 2 -2.54 -7.90 1.20
C ALA A 2 -3.88 -7.72 1.92
N TYR A 3 -4.67 -8.78 1.98
CA TYR A 3 -5.88 -8.85 2.80
C TYR A 3 -6.13 -10.30 3.22
N ILE A 4 -6.76 -10.50 4.37
CA ILE A 4 -7.18 -11.84 4.82
C ILE A 4 -8.69 -11.97 4.57
N PRO A 5 -9.14 -12.79 3.61
CA PRO A 5 -10.54 -12.84 3.22
C PRO A 5 -11.46 -13.29 4.36
N ASN A 6 -12.70 -12.80 4.30
CA ASN A 6 -13.80 -13.24 5.16
C ASN A 6 -15.01 -13.58 4.28
N GLY A 7 -14.98 -14.74 3.64
CA GLY A 7 -16.04 -15.20 2.72
C GLY A 7 -16.12 -14.48 1.37
N LYS A 8 -15.30 -13.44 1.12
CA LYS A 8 -15.23 -12.70 -0.15
C LYS A 8 -13.80 -12.64 -0.66
N VAL A 9 -13.63 -12.98 -1.94
CA VAL A 9 -12.36 -12.91 -2.65
C VAL A 9 -12.53 -11.99 -3.85
N ILE A 10 -11.58 -11.07 -4.04
CA ILE A 10 -11.54 -10.19 -5.20
C ILE A 10 -10.51 -10.69 -6.21
N GLY A 11 -10.82 -10.57 -7.50
CA GLY A 11 -9.83 -10.84 -8.55
C GLY A 11 -8.64 -9.88 -8.50
N LEU A 12 -7.44 -10.40 -8.72
CA LEU A 12 -6.18 -9.65 -8.62
C LEU A 12 -6.17 -8.39 -9.48
N SER A 13 -6.72 -8.46 -10.70
CA SER A 13 -6.82 -7.32 -11.61
C SER A 13 -7.64 -6.15 -11.04
N LYS A 14 -8.62 -6.42 -10.17
CA LYS A 14 -9.41 -5.35 -9.52
C LYS A 14 -8.60 -4.61 -8.45
N ILE A 15 -7.68 -5.28 -7.76
CA ILE A 15 -6.80 -4.64 -6.77
C ILE A 15 -5.93 -3.57 -7.47
N ALA A 16 -5.34 -3.93 -8.61
CA ALA A 16 -4.58 -2.98 -9.43
C ALA A 16 -5.46 -1.80 -9.90
N ARG A 17 -6.69 -2.06 -10.35
CA ARG A 17 -7.63 -1.01 -10.78
C ARG A 17 -8.02 -0.05 -9.66
N ILE A 18 -8.24 -0.56 -8.43
CA ILE A 18 -8.54 0.28 -7.26
C ILE A 18 -7.35 1.21 -6.97
N CYS A 19 -6.13 0.67 -6.99
CA CYS A 19 -4.91 1.47 -6.82
C CYS A 19 -4.85 2.62 -7.84
N GLU A 20 -5.02 2.28 -9.12
CA GLU A 20 -4.93 3.22 -10.23
C GLU A 20 -6.02 4.30 -10.16
N MET A 21 -7.25 3.92 -9.80
CA MET A 21 -8.36 4.85 -9.60
C MET A 21 -8.05 5.94 -8.56
N TYR A 22 -7.42 5.57 -7.44
CA TYR A 22 -7.03 6.54 -6.42
C TYR A 22 -5.77 7.32 -6.80
N ALA A 23 -4.82 6.69 -7.49
CA ALA A 23 -3.56 7.30 -7.91
C ALA A 23 -3.76 8.38 -8.99
N ARG A 24 -4.79 8.27 -9.85
CA ARG A 24 -5.11 9.23 -10.91
C ARG A 24 -5.81 10.51 -10.39
N ARG A 25 -5.32 11.06 -9.28
CA ARG A 25 -5.82 12.28 -8.62
C ARG A 25 -4.63 13.10 -8.13
N LEU A 26 -4.88 14.36 -7.77
CA LEU A 26 -3.91 15.11 -6.95
C LEU A 26 -3.85 14.47 -5.57
N GLN A 27 -2.69 13.91 -5.25
CA GLN A 27 -2.53 13.06 -4.07
C GLN A 27 -1.39 13.51 -3.17
N VAL A 28 -1.56 13.16 -1.90
CA VAL A 28 -0.52 13.07 -0.87
C VAL A 28 -0.36 11.58 -0.59
N GLN A 29 0.87 11.06 -0.55
CA GLN A 29 1.13 9.61 -0.56
C GLN A 29 0.48 8.89 0.64
N GLU A 30 0.50 9.53 1.80
CA GLU A 30 -0.12 9.08 3.04
C GLU A 30 -1.63 8.93 2.85
N ARG A 31 -2.29 9.93 2.24
CA ARG A 31 -3.73 9.91 1.96
C ARG A 31 -4.09 8.84 0.95
N LEU A 32 -3.32 8.71 -0.14
CA LEU A 32 -3.50 7.66 -1.14
C LEU A 32 -3.48 6.27 -0.49
N THR A 33 -2.51 6.05 0.39
CA THR A 33 -2.33 4.77 1.08
C THR A 33 -3.53 4.43 1.98
N LEU A 34 -4.01 5.42 2.75
CA LEU A 34 -5.20 5.27 3.59
C LEU A 34 -6.46 5.00 2.74
N GLN A 35 -6.69 5.76 1.67
CA GLN A 35 -7.85 5.61 0.79
C GLN A 35 -7.95 4.22 0.18
N ILE A 36 -6.83 3.65 -0.27
CA ILE A 36 -6.80 2.29 -0.82
C ILE A 36 -7.14 1.25 0.27
N ALA A 37 -6.55 1.37 1.46
CA ALA A 37 -6.80 0.45 2.56
C ALA A 37 -8.27 0.48 3.02
N ASP A 38 -8.83 1.68 3.18
CA ASP A 38 -10.22 1.89 3.61
C ASP A 38 -11.21 1.41 2.53
N ALA A 39 -10.90 1.61 1.26
CA ALA A 39 -11.73 1.10 0.16
C ALA A 39 -11.79 -0.44 0.16
N LEU A 40 -10.65 -1.11 0.30
CA LEU A 40 -10.60 -2.57 0.37
C LEU A 40 -11.32 -3.10 1.62
N GLN A 41 -11.11 -2.45 2.77
CA GLN A 41 -11.78 -2.82 4.02
C GLN A 41 -13.30 -2.67 3.90
N GLY A 42 -13.78 -1.56 3.33
CA GLY A 42 -15.22 -1.29 3.18
C GLY A 42 -15.91 -2.20 2.15
N LEU A 43 -15.27 -2.46 1.01
CA LEU A 43 -15.83 -3.26 -0.08
C LEU A 43 -15.86 -4.76 0.25
N LEU A 44 -14.76 -5.30 0.79
CA LEU A 44 -14.61 -6.73 1.00
C LEU A 44 -14.99 -7.16 2.42
N LYS A 45 -14.99 -6.24 3.38
CA LYS A 45 -15.11 -6.53 4.82
C LYS A 45 -14.22 -7.71 5.26
N PRO A 46 -12.93 -7.71 4.88
CA PRO A 46 -12.02 -8.79 5.21
C PRO A 46 -11.66 -8.74 6.70
N GLN A 47 -11.01 -9.80 7.19
CA GLN A 47 -10.49 -9.83 8.57
C GLN A 47 -9.42 -8.75 8.78
N GLY A 48 -8.71 -8.37 7.71
CA GLY A 48 -7.86 -7.19 7.69
C GLY A 48 -7.30 -6.90 6.31
N VAL A 49 -6.72 -5.70 6.18
CA VAL A 49 -6.06 -5.21 4.97
C VAL A 49 -4.72 -4.60 5.35
N ALA A 50 -3.71 -4.83 4.52
CA ALA A 50 -2.41 -4.19 4.59
C ALA A 50 -2.04 -3.57 3.23
N VAL A 51 -1.76 -2.27 3.24
CA VAL A 51 -1.29 -1.52 2.06
C VAL A 51 0.05 -0.90 2.40
N VAL A 52 1.02 -1.12 1.53
CA VAL A 52 2.32 -0.43 1.54
C VAL A 52 2.48 0.17 0.16
N VAL A 53 2.84 1.44 0.11
CA VAL A 53 3.14 2.18 -1.11
C VAL A 53 4.58 2.67 -1.02
N GLU A 54 5.34 2.32 -2.03
CA GLU A 54 6.70 2.79 -2.27
C GLU A 54 6.68 3.68 -3.51
N ALA A 55 7.14 4.92 -3.40
CA ALA A 55 7.15 5.83 -4.53
C ALA A 55 8.30 6.85 -4.47
N THR A 56 8.69 7.30 -5.66
CA THR A 56 9.63 8.42 -5.86
C THR A 56 8.85 9.68 -6.18
N HIS A 57 9.21 10.80 -5.54
CA HIS A 57 8.60 12.10 -5.75
C HIS A 57 9.43 12.94 -6.71
N MET A 58 8.97 13.10 -7.95
CA MET A 58 9.71 13.88 -8.96
C MET A 58 9.93 15.34 -8.56
N CYS A 59 9.04 15.89 -7.73
CA CYS A 59 9.24 17.21 -7.14
C CYS A 59 10.44 17.30 -6.19
N MET A 60 10.92 16.19 -5.63
CA MET A 60 12.14 16.13 -4.82
C MET A 60 13.37 15.70 -5.62
N VAL A 61 13.17 14.94 -6.70
CA VAL A 61 14.27 14.40 -7.53
C VAL A 61 14.75 15.40 -8.58
N MET A 62 13.84 16.05 -9.31
CA MET A 62 14.18 16.90 -10.45
C MET A 62 14.24 18.39 -10.10
N ARG A 63 13.65 18.81 -8.98
CA ARG A 63 13.55 20.21 -8.56
C ARG A 63 13.76 20.34 -7.06
N SER A 64 13.88 21.57 -6.60
CA SER A 64 14.11 21.90 -5.18
C SER A 64 15.36 21.22 -4.62
N VAL A 65 15.21 20.27 -3.69
CA VAL A 65 16.32 19.63 -2.97
C VAL A 65 17.16 18.67 -3.81
N GLN A 66 16.67 18.29 -5.01
CA GLN A 66 17.37 17.47 -6.01
C GLN A 66 18.10 16.27 -5.37
N LYS A 67 17.33 15.32 -4.84
CA LYS A 67 17.85 14.08 -4.25
C LYS A 67 17.57 12.87 -5.14
N PRO A 68 18.43 12.58 -6.15
CA PRO A 68 18.34 11.36 -6.93
C PRO A 68 18.34 10.12 -6.03
N GLY A 69 17.52 9.13 -6.40
CA GLY A 69 17.39 7.89 -5.64
C GLY A 69 16.62 8.03 -4.32
N SER A 70 16.05 9.20 -4.01
CA SER A 70 15.14 9.35 -2.87
C SER A 70 13.77 8.75 -3.17
N TRP A 71 13.27 7.96 -2.23
CA TRP A 71 11.93 7.36 -2.27
C TRP A 71 11.31 7.41 -0.87
N THR A 72 10.00 7.22 -0.80
CA THR A 72 9.24 7.28 0.44
C THR A 72 8.32 6.08 0.54
N VAL A 73 8.24 5.53 1.75
CA VAL A 73 7.31 4.44 2.09
C VAL A 73 6.21 4.97 2.97
N THR A 74 4.99 4.62 2.63
CA THR A 74 3.82 4.82 3.47
C THR A 74 3.10 3.49 3.62
N SER A 75 2.46 3.29 4.78
CA SER A 75 1.70 2.07 5.04
C SER A 75 0.39 2.37 5.76
N ALA A 76 -0.61 1.51 5.53
CA ALA A 76 -1.88 1.53 6.23
C ALA A 76 -2.32 0.09 6.51
N MET A 77 -2.59 -0.19 7.78
CA MET A 77 -3.04 -1.49 8.27
C MET A 77 -4.47 -1.37 8.83
N ARG A 78 -5.28 -2.40 8.64
CA ARG A 78 -6.67 -2.52 9.15
C ARG A 78 -6.92 -3.93 9.67
N GLY A 79 -7.81 -4.04 10.66
CA GLY A 79 -8.20 -5.32 11.27
C GLY A 79 -7.00 -6.10 11.79
N VAL A 80 -6.95 -7.40 11.50
CA VAL A 80 -5.90 -8.31 12.00
C VAL A 80 -4.46 -7.86 11.69
N PHE A 81 -4.20 -7.12 10.60
CA PHE A 81 -2.87 -6.55 10.33
C PHE A 81 -2.48 -5.40 11.27
N SER A 82 -3.47 -4.68 11.83
CA SER A 82 -3.26 -3.63 12.82
C SER A 82 -3.33 -4.15 14.26
N GLU A 83 -3.99 -5.28 14.49
CA GLU A 83 -4.23 -5.84 15.81
C GLU A 83 -3.19 -6.91 16.20
N ASP A 84 -2.81 -7.80 15.28
CA ASP A 84 -1.80 -8.83 15.52
C ASP A 84 -0.44 -8.38 14.97
N ALA A 85 0.54 -8.24 15.87
CA ALA A 85 1.91 -7.89 15.52
C ALA A 85 2.57 -8.96 14.63
N ARG A 86 2.26 -10.25 14.83
CA ARG A 86 2.87 -11.36 14.06
C ARG A 86 2.43 -11.32 12.60
N THR A 87 1.13 -11.14 12.36
CA THR A 87 0.58 -11.00 11.00
C THR A 87 1.13 -9.76 10.30
N ARG A 88 1.30 -8.65 11.04
CA ARG A 88 1.95 -7.45 10.52
C ARG A 88 3.39 -7.71 10.14
N GLU A 89 4.15 -8.37 11.00
CA GLU A 89 5.56 -8.67 10.80
C GLU A 89 5.77 -9.62 9.62
N GLU A 90 4.97 -10.69 9.51
CA GLU A 90 4.96 -11.58 8.35
C GLU A 90 4.77 -10.80 7.04
N PHE A 91 3.76 -9.94 7.00
CA PHE A 91 3.52 -9.10 5.82
C PHE A 91 4.67 -8.14 5.53
N MET A 92 5.19 -7.45 6.55
CA MET A 92 6.31 -6.53 6.37
C MET A 92 7.58 -7.26 5.90
N ASN A 93 7.80 -8.50 6.35
CA ASN A 93 8.91 -9.33 5.89
C ASN A 93 8.75 -9.76 4.42
N LEU A 94 7.52 -10.05 3.98
CA LEU A 94 7.25 -10.37 2.57
C LEU A 94 7.40 -9.17 1.62
N VAL A 95 7.07 -7.96 2.11
CA VAL A 95 7.14 -6.72 1.29
C VAL A 95 8.53 -6.09 1.30
N ARG A 96 9.38 -6.40 2.28
CA ARG A 96 10.79 -5.96 2.26
C ARG A 96 11.46 -6.47 0.99
N HIS A 97 11.70 -5.56 0.05
CA HIS A 97 12.42 -5.83 -1.18
C HIS A 97 13.82 -6.37 -0.85
N ASN A 98 14.08 -7.60 -1.26
CA ASN A 98 15.45 -8.10 -1.39
C ASN A 98 16.03 -7.42 -2.65
N SER A 99 17.13 -6.69 -2.51
CA SER A 99 17.72 -5.81 -3.53
C SER A 99 18.28 -6.50 -4.79
N ASN A 100 17.92 -7.76 -5.04
CA ASN A 100 18.51 -8.62 -6.07
C ASN A 100 17.67 -8.79 -7.35
N PHE A 101 16.57 -8.06 -7.52
CA PHE A 101 15.93 -7.90 -8.83
C PHE A 101 16.44 -6.60 -9.48
N ARG A 102 17.63 -6.67 -10.07
CA ARG A 102 18.13 -5.72 -11.06
C ARG A 102 18.29 -6.43 -12.39
#